data_AF-A0A7K5CZ49-F1
#
_entry.id   AF-A0A7K5CZ49-F1
#
_cell.length_a   1.000
_cell.length_b   1.000
_cell.length_c   1.000
_cell.angle_alpha   90.00
_cell.angle_beta   90.00
_cell.angle_gamma   90.00
#
_symmetry.space_group_name_H-M   'P 1'
#
loop_
_entity.id
_entity.type
_entity.pdbx_description
1 polymer ?
#
loop_
_entity_poly.entity_id
_entity_poly.type
_entity_poly.pdbx_seq_one_letter_code
_entity_poly.pdbx_strand_id
1 'polypeptide(L)' 'ARKWHRNGIKKPRSHRYESLKGVDPKFLRNMRFAKKHNKKGLKKMQANNAK' A
#
# COMPACT_ATOMS: atom_id res chain seq x y z
N ALA A 1 20.66 14.31 28.06
CA ALA A 1 19.49 13.47 28.43
C ALA A 1 18.24 14.29 28.79
N ARG A 2 18.25 15.11 29.86
CA ARG A 2 17.05 15.78 30.41
C ARG A 2 16.16 16.50 29.39
N LYS A 3 16.74 17.30 28.47
CA LYS A 3 15.97 18.12 27.50
C LYS A 3 15.09 17.29 26.54
N TRP A 4 15.64 16.24 25.95
CA TRP A 4 14.90 15.40 24.98
C TRP A 4 13.82 14.56 25.64
N HIS A 5 13.99 14.25 26.93
CA HIS A 5 13.02 13.51 27.71
C HIS A 5 11.92 14.41 28.30
N ARG A 6 12.06 15.75 28.29
CA ARG A 6 10.98 16.68 28.70
C ARG A 6 9.71 16.48 27.87
N ASN A 7 9.88 16.26 26.56
CA ASN A 7 8.78 16.02 25.63
C ASN A 7 8.59 14.52 25.31
N GLY A 8 9.52 13.69 25.77
CA GLY A 8 9.62 12.27 25.46
C GLY A 8 10.13 12.00 24.03
N ILE A 9 11.03 11.03 23.90
CA ILE A 9 11.48 10.55 22.59
C ILE A 9 10.37 9.66 22.02
N LYS A 10 9.59 10.20 21.08
CA LYS A 10 8.48 9.45 20.46
C LYS A 10 9.01 8.54 19.35
N LYS A 11 8.50 7.32 19.31
CA LYS A 11 8.71 6.41 18.19
C LYS A 11 7.96 6.92 16.96
N PRO A 12 8.46 6.65 15.73
CA PRO A 12 7.70 6.94 14.53
C PRO A 12 6.38 6.17 14.55
N ARG A 13 5.32 6.78 14.01
CA ARG A 13 4.01 6.14 13.90
C ARG A 13 4.03 5.15 12.74
N SER A 14 3.76 3.87 13.02
CA SER A 14 3.52 2.88 11.99
C SER A 14 2.11 3.03 11.42
N HIS A 15 1.98 2.94 10.10
CA HIS A 15 0.68 2.92 9.43
C HIS A 15 0.42 1.54 8.82
N ARG A 16 -0.86 1.19 8.59
CA ARG A 16 -1.22 -0.11 7.99
C ARG A 16 -0.67 -0.27 6.57
N TYR A 17 -0.62 0.82 5.81
CA TYR A 17 -0.13 0.84 4.43
C TYR A 17 0.96 1.90 4.29
N GLU A 18 2.20 1.45 4.08
CA GLU A 18 3.36 2.31 3.87
C GLU A 18 3.51 2.71 2.39
N SER A 19 4.36 3.69 2.13
CA SER A 19 4.64 4.15 0.76
C SER A 19 5.48 3.13 -0.03
N LEU A 20 5.31 3.09 -1.35
CA LEU A 20 6.10 2.24 -2.25
C LEU A 20 7.30 2.98 -2.89
N LYS A 21 7.76 4.08 -2.27
CA LYS A 21 8.92 4.84 -2.75
C LYS A 21 10.19 3.99 -2.57
N GLY A 22 11.01 3.91 -3.62
CA GLY A 22 12.26 3.12 -3.61
C GLY A 22 12.10 1.66 -4.05
N VAL A 23 10.87 1.22 -4.38
CA VAL A 23 10.65 -0.09 -5.02
C VAL A 23 11.05 -0.04 -6.50
N ASP A 24 11.55 -1.15 -7.04
CA ASP A 24 11.97 -1.28 -8.44
C ASP A 24 10.94 -0.72 -9.44
N PRO A 25 11.33 0.23 -10.32
CA PRO A 25 10.45 0.81 -11.32
C PRO A 25 9.81 -0.22 -12.25
N LYS A 26 10.51 -1.30 -12.62
CA LYS A 26 9.96 -2.34 -13.53
C LYS A 26 8.81 -3.08 -12.86
N PHE A 27 8.99 -3.48 -11.60
CA PHE A 27 7.92 -4.06 -10.79
C PHE A 27 6.73 -3.09 -10.61
N LEU A 28 6.99 -1.83 -10.25
CA LEU A 28 5.94 -0.84 -10.06
C LEU A 28 5.13 -0.59 -11.34
N ARG A 29 5.78 -0.59 -12.50
CA ARG A 29 5.12 -0.42 -13.80
C ARG A 29 4.13 -1.55 -14.06
N ASN A 30 4.55 -2.80 -13.85
CA ASN A 30 3.66 -3.95 -13.99
C ASN A 30 2.48 -3.90 -13.00
N MET A 31 2.74 -3.65 -11.72
CA MET A 31 1.69 -3.57 -10.69
C MET A 31 0.67 -2.47 -11.01
N ARG A 32 1.11 -1.32 -11.54
CA ARG A 32 0.21 -0.24 -11.98
C ARG A 32 -0.67 -0.68 -13.13
N PHE A 33 -0.13 -1.38 -14.14
CA PHE A 33 -0.94 -1.92 -15.25
C PHE A 33 -1.94 -2.99 -14.79
N ALA A 34 -1.55 -3.89 -13.90
CA ALA A 34 -2.46 -4.88 -13.34
C ALA A 34 -3.65 -4.21 -12.64
N LYS A 35 -3.38 -3.25 -11.74
CA LYS A 35 -4.42 -2.47 -11.05
C LYS A 35 -5.31 -1.67 -12.03
N LYS A 36 -4.73 -1.12 -13.11
CA LYS A 36 -5.47 -0.38 -14.15
C LYS A 36 -6.55 -1.25 -14.82
N HIS A 37 -6.26 -2.52 -15.11
CA HIS A 37 -7.13 -3.39 -15.90
C HIS A 37 -8.07 -4.29 -15.08
N ASN A 38 -8.04 -4.23 -13.74
CA ASN A 38 -8.90 -5.04 -12.88
C ASN A 38 -10.41 -4.89 -13.17
N LYS A 39 -10.85 -3.73 -13.67
CA LYS A 39 -12.27 -3.50 -14.01
C LYS A 39 -12.78 -4.44 -15.11
N LYS A 40 -11.91 -4.93 -16.00
CA LYS A 40 -12.28 -5.82 -17.11
C LYS A 40 -12.84 -7.17 -16.62
N GLY A 41 -12.35 -7.67 -15.49
CA GLY A 41 -12.76 -8.96 -14.92
C GLY A 41 -13.96 -8.89 -13.96
N LEU A 42 -14.49 -7.71 -13.69
CA LEU A 42 -15.41 -7.49 -12.57
C LEU A 42 -16.69 -8.32 -12.66
N LYS A 43 -17.32 -8.39 -13.85
CA LYS A 43 -18.55 -9.18 -14.06
C LYS A 43 -18.34 -10.67 -13.83
N LYS A 44 -17.19 -11.21 -14.25
CA LYS A 44 -16.83 -12.63 -14.03
C LYS A 44 -16.64 -12.93 -12.54
N MET A 45 -15.96 -12.03 -11.84
CA MET A 45 -15.76 -12.13 -10.39
C MET A 45 -17.09 -12.05 -9.64
N GLN A 46 -17.99 -11.13 -9.99
CA GLN A 46 -19.33 -11.03 -9.38
C GLN A 46 -20.15 -12.30 -9.59
N ALA A 47 -20.19 -12.83 -10.81
CA ALA A 47 -20.91 -14.06 -11.11
C ALA A 47 -20.33 -15.29 -10.39
N ASN A 48 -19.01 -15.31 -10.15
CA ASN A 48 -18.37 -16.38 -9.37
C ASN A 48 -18.65 -16.25 -7.87
N ASN A 49 -18.69 -15.03 -7.33
CA ASN A 49 -18.96 -14.79 -5.90
C ASN A 49 -20.43 -14.97 -5.52
N ALA A 50 -21.34 -14.84 -6.50
CA ALA A 50 -22.77 -15.06 -6.31
C ALA A 50 -23.18 -16.53 -6.53
N LYS A 51 -22.24 -17.36 -6.99
CA LYS A 51 -22.36 -18.81 -7.02
C LYS A 51 -21.98 -19.38 -5.66
#